data_AF-A0A3B9F0X8-F1
#
_entry.id   AF-A0A3B9F0X8-F1
#
_cell.length_a   1.000
_cell.length_b   1.000
_cell.length_c   1.000
_cell.angle_alpha   90.00
_cell.angle_beta   90.00
_cell.angle_gamma   90.00
#
_symmetry.space_group_name_H-M   'P 1'
#
loop_
_entity.id
_entity.type
_entity.pdbx_description
1 polymer ?
#
loop_
_entity_poly.entity_id
_entity_poly.type
_entity_poly.pdbx_seq_one_letter_code
_entity_poly.pdbx_strand_id
1 'polypeptide(L)'
;MTTGVEPKVFSPNQDGYHDVVSLTYSFERPNNVLSVSIWNASGYKLRTILENQNISMQGFVHWDGTDDNGNLAPTGIYIVVFDYFNAEGVRVVQKETCVLSL
;
A
#
# COMPACT_ATOMS: atom_id res chain seq x y z
N MET A 1 -15.03 0.25 2.74
CA MET A 1 -13.77 -0.50 2.70
C MET A 1 -13.01 -0.18 3.97
N THR A 2 -12.47 -1.21 4.61
CA THR A 2 -11.58 -1.06 5.76
C THR A 2 -10.15 -1.35 5.31
N THR A 3 -9.22 -0.50 5.72
CA THR A 3 -7.79 -0.60 5.42
C THR A 3 -6.98 -0.83 6.68
N GLY A 4 -5.85 -1.53 6.54
CA GLY A 4 -4.88 -1.70 7.61
C GLY A 4 -3.45 -1.55 7.08
N VAL A 5 -2.58 -1.00 7.92
CA VAL A 5 -1.15 -0.83 7.63
C VAL A 5 -0.38 -1.20 8.89
N GLU A 6 0.28 -2.36 8.86
CA GLU A 6 0.99 -2.90 10.01
C GLU A 6 2.35 -3.51 9.61
N PRO A 7 3.45 -3.16 10.29
CA PRO A 7 3.52 -2.16 11.34
C PRO A 7 3.42 -0.72 10.78
N LYS A 8 3.01 0.24 11.62
CA LYS A 8 2.99 1.67 11.24
C LYS A 8 4.39 2.26 11.06
N VAL A 9 5.41 1.63 11.64
CA VAL A 9 6.84 1.96 11.48
C VAL A 9 7.58 0.67 11.17
N PHE A 10 8.33 0.65 10.06
CA PHE A 10 9.04 -0.54 9.60
C PHE A 10 10.49 -0.18 9.18
N SER A 11 11.38 -1.16 9.28
CA SER A 11 12.83 -1.04 9.09
C SER A 11 13.35 -2.15 8.18
N PRO A 12 13.42 -1.93 6.86
CA PRO A 12 13.88 -2.93 5.88
C PRO A 12 15.41 -3.08 5.90
N ASN A 13 15.96 -3.54 7.02
CA ASN A 13 17.40 -3.72 7.25
C ASN A 13 17.83 -5.21 7.16
N GLN A 14 16.89 -6.12 6.89
CA GLN A 14 17.05 -7.57 6.76
C GLN A 14 17.44 -8.27 8.07
N ASP A 15 17.02 -7.72 9.22
CA ASP A 15 17.24 -8.35 10.53
C ASP A 15 16.13 -9.32 10.95
N GLY A 16 15.07 -9.45 10.15
CA GLY A 16 13.90 -10.28 10.41
C GLY A 16 12.81 -9.60 11.23
N TYR A 17 13.01 -8.35 11.65
CA TYR A 17 12.09 -7.57 12.47
C TYR A 17 11.59 -6.34 11.72
N HIS A 18 10.29 -6.33 11.42
CA HIS A 18 9.62 -5.22 10.73
C HIS A 18 10.28 -4.85 9.39
N ASP A 19 10.79 -5.82 8.63
CA ASP A 19 11.41 -5.59 7.32
C ASP A 19 10.41 -5.19 6.23
N VAL A 20 9.14 -5.51 6.42
CA VAL A 20 8.06 -5.23 5.47
C VAL A 20 6.86 -4.64 6.18
N VAL A 21 6.09 -3.83 5.47
CA VAL A 21 4.77 -3.41 5.90
C VAL A 21 3.70 -4.23 5.19
N SER A 22 2.72 -4.69 5.96
CA SER A 22 1.52 -5.38 5.47
C SER A 22 0.39 -4.40 5.29
N LEU A 23 -0.15 -4.38 4.07
CA LEU A 23 -1.22 -3.50 3.62
C LEU A 23 -2.48 -4.35 3.41
N THR A 24 -3.41 -4.28 4.34
CA THR A 24 -4.64 -5.10 4.32
C THR A 24 -5.83 -4.31 3.80
N TYR A 25 -6.74 -5.01 3.12
CA TYR A 25 -7.99 -4.42 2.64
C TYR A 25 -9.15 -5.38 2.87
N SER A 26 -10.33 -4.82 3.13
CA SER A 26 -11.60 -5.53 3.22
C SER A 26 -12.75 -4.70 2.64
N PHE A 27 -13.52 -5.31 1.75
CA PHE A 27 -14.65 -4.74 1.04
C PHE A 27 -15.96 -5.37 1.50
N GLU A 28 -17.00 -4.54 1.59
CA GLU A 28 -18.36 -4.98 1.97
C GLU A 28 -19.09 -5.70 0.83
N ARG A 29 -18.66 -5.48 -0.42
CA ARG A 29 -19.26 -6.05 -1.64
C ARG A 29 -18.18 -6.63 -2.55
N PRO A 30 -18.47 -7.66 -3.36
CA PRO A 30 -17.54 -8.21 -4.34
C PRO A 30 -17.40 -7.32 -5.59
N ASN A 31 -16.59 -7.79 -6.56
CA ASN A 31 -16.40 -7.17 -7.88
C ASN A 31 -15.79 -5.76 -7.84
N ASN A 32 -14.78 -5.56 -6.99
CA ASN A 32 -13.99 -4.33 -6.99
C ASN A 32 -12.69 -4.53 -7.78
N VAL A 33 -12.26 -3.46 -8.43
CA VAL A 33 -10.96 -3.36 -9.09
C VAL A 33 -10.08 -2.44 -8.25
N LEU A 34 -8.96 -2.94 -7.72
CA LEU A 34 -8.09 -2.22 -6.80
C LEU A 34 -6.72 -1.91 -7.42
N SER A 35 -6.25 -0.70 -7.19
CA SER A 35 -4.86 -0.27 -7.36
C SER A 35 -4.30 0.15 -6.00
N VAL A 36 -3.04 -0.22 -5.74
CA VAL A 36 -2.32 0.14 -4.51
C VAL A 36 -0.99 0.74 -4.90
N SER A 37 -0.70 1.94 -4.40
CA SER A 37 0.54 2.65 -4.70
C SER A 37 1.11 3.33 -3.47
N ILE A 38 2.43 3.52 -3.46
CA ILE A 38 3.16 4.21 -2.41
C ILE A 38 3.64 5.55 -2.93
N TRP A 39 3.43 6.59 -2.13
CA TRP A 39 3.80 7.96 -2.43
C TRP A 39 4.66 8.51 -1.31
N ASN A 40 5.64 9.34 -1.65
CA ASN A 40 6.40 10.07 -0.64
C ASN A 40 5.67 11.37 -0.24
N ALA A 41 6.19 12.06 0.77
CA ALA A 41 5.61 13.31 1.28
C ALA A 41 5.59 14.48 0.27
N SER A 42 6.39 14.43 -0.81
CA SER A 42 6.36 15.45 -1.87
C SER A 42 5.32 15.16 -2.96
N GLY A 43 4.57 14.06 -2.85
CA GLY A 43 3.57 13.66 -3.83
C GLY A 43 4.17 12.98 -5.06
N TYR A 44 5.37 12.42 -4.96
CA TYR A 44 5.93 11.55 -5.98
C TYR A 44 5.49 10.09 -5.75
N LYS A 45 4.96 9.45 -6.80
CA LYS A 45 4.62 8.03 -6.79
C LYS A 45 5.91 7.21 -6.83
N LEU A 46 6.23 6.58 -5.72
CA LEU A 46 7.46 5.82 -5.54
C LEU A 46 7.32 4.38 -6.05
N ARG A 47 6.19 3.74 -5.76
CA ARG A 47 5.96 2.33 -6.03
C ARG A 47 4.53 2.07 -6.47
N THR A 48 4.35 1.18 -7.45
CA THR A 48 3.06 0.57 -7.78
C THR A 48 3.07 -0.87 -7.27
N ILE A 49 2.17 -1.20 -6.35
CA ILE A 49 2.06 -2.55 -5.75
C ILE A 49 1.01 -3.38 -6.49
N LEU A 50 -0.16 -2.78 -6.73
CA LEU A 50 -1.22 -3.35 -7.57
C LEU A 50 -1.69 -2.30 -8.57
N GLU A 51 -1.99 -2.74 -9.78
CA GLU A 51 -2.54 -1.89 -10.83
C GLU A 51 -3.79 -2.55 -11.44
N ASN A 52 -4.94 -1.93 -11.19
CA ASN A 52 -6.25 -2.31 -11.71
C ASN A 52 -6.54 -3.81 -11.62
N GLN A 53 -6.28 -4.40 -10.45
CA GLN A 53 -6.45 -5.84 -10.23
C GLN A 53 -7.86 -6.16 -9.76
N ASN A 54 -8.46 -7.20 -10.35
CA ASN A 54 -9.65 -7.84 -9.78
C ASN A 54 -9.24 -8.60 -8.52
N ILE A 55 -9.80 -8.21 -7.39
CA ILE A 55 -9.41 -8.73 -6.08
C ILE A 55 -10.56 -9.49 -5.41
N SER A 56 -10.21 -10.38 -4.49
CA SER A 56 -11.16 -10.91 -3.52
C SER A 56 -11.67 -9.81 -2.58
N MET A 57 -12.77 -10.06 -1.88
CA MET A 57 -13.32 -9.09 -0.92
C MET A 57 -12.36 -8.74 0.22
N GLN A 58 -11.39 -9.60 0.52
CA GLN A 58 -10.38 -9.37 1.54
C GLN A 58 -9.04 -9.90 1.06
N GLY A 59 -7.97 -9.25 1.49
CA GLY A 59 -6.62 -9.65 1.14
C GLY A 59 -5.59 -8.72 1.75
N PHE A 60 -4.33 -8.99 1.39
CA PHE A 60 -3.21 -8.17 1.78
C PHE A 60 -2.16 -8.14 0.68
N VAL A 61 -1.34 -7.10 0.70
CA VAL A 61 -0.11 -6.97 -0.08
C VAL A 61 0.99 -6.42 0.82
N HIS A 62 2.24 -6.60 0.41
CA HIS A 62 3.38 -6.11 1.19
C HIS A 62 4.13 -5.03 0.44
N TRP A 63 4.76 -4.15 1.21
CA TRP A 63 5.79 -3.26 0.72
C TRP A 63 7.06 -3.44 1.56
N ASP A 64 8.17 -3.60 0.89
CA ASP A 64 9.50 -3.86 1.44
C ASP A 64 10.35 -2.58 1.56
N GLY A 65 9.74 -1.42 1.37
CA GLY A 65 10.45 -0.15 1.39
C GLY A 65 11.15 0.21 0.09
N THR A 66 10.98 -0.55 -1.00
CA THR A 66 11.65 -0.27 -2.27
C THR A 66 10.78 0.51 -3.28
N ASP A 67 11.42 1.23 -4.20
CA ASP A 67 10.77 1.86 -5.35
C ASP A 67 10.48 0.85 -6.48
N ASP A 68 9.88 1.30 -7.59
CA ASP A 68 9.60 0.44 -8.76
C ASP A 68 10.87 -0.12 -9.43
N ASN A 69 12.05 0.46 -9.18
CA ASN A 69 13.34 -0.04 -9.67
C ASN A 69 14.03 -1.00 -8.69
N GLY A 70 13.42 -1.26 -7.53
CA GLY A 70 13.99 -2.08 -6.46
C GLY A 70 15.02 -1.36 -5.59
N ASN A 71 15.16 -0.04 -5.71
CA ASN A 71 16.03 0.73 -4.82
C ASN A 71 15.33 0.99 -3.49
N LEU A 72 16.09 0.91 -2.39
CA LEU A 72 15.58 1.24 -1.07
C LEU A 72 15.20 2.72 -0.99
N ALA A 73 13.98 2.99 -0.53
CA ALA A 73 13.49 4.33 -0.38
C ALA A 73 14.13 5.02 0.85
N PRO A 74 14.34 6.34 0.83
CA PRO A 74 14.88 7.06 1.97
C PRO A 74 14.02 6.92 3.24
N THR A 75 14.63 7.03 4.41
CA THR A 75 13.90 7.20 5.68
C THR A 75 12.90 8.35 5.58
N GLY A 76 11.66 8.12 6.00
CA GLY A 76 10.60 9.13 5.92
C GLY A 76 9.18 8.59 6.05
N ILE A 77 8.23 9.53 5.94
CA ILE A 77 6.80 9.23 5.93
C ILE A 77 6.37 8.92 4.50
N TYR A 78 5.62 7.83 4.36
CA TYR A 78 5.03 7.38 3.11
C TYR A 78 3.52 7.28 3.22
N ILE A 79 2.86 7.54 2.10
CA ILE A 79 1.41 7.51 1.94
C ILE A 79 1.08 6.29 1.09
N VAL A 80 0.30 5.38 1.65
CA VAL A 80 -0.26 4.24 0.94
C VAL A 80 -1.61 4.68 0.37
N VAL A 81 -1.76 4.60 -0.94
CA VAL A 81 -3.00 4.97 -1.64
C VAL A 81 -3.66 3.70 -2.16
N PHE A 82 -4.86 3.42 -1.62
CA PHE A 82 -5.79 2.43 -2.14
C PHE A 82 -6.81 3.16 -3.04
N ASP A 83 -6.76 2.89 -4.34
CA ASP A 83 -7.68 3.47 -5.33
C ASP A 83 -8.47 2.34 -5.96
N TYR A 84 -9.79 2.35 -5.82
CA TYR A 84 -10.61 1.27 -6.33
C TYR A 84 -11.87 1.76 -7.04
N PHE A 85 -12.34 0.92 -7.98
CA PHE A 85 -13.65 1.04 -8.59
C PHE A 85 -14.55 -0.08 -8.07
N ASN A 86 -15.77 0.28 -7.63
CA ASN A 86 -16.78 -0.71 -7.27
C ASN A 86 -17.52 -1.24 -8.50
N ALA A 87 -18.43 -2.20 -8.29
CA ALA A 87 -19.23 -2.80 -9.34
C ALA A 87 -20.11 -1.78 -10.11
N GLU A 88 -20.45 -0.67 -9.47
CA GLU A 88 -21.22 0.43 -10.05
C GLU A 88 -20.34 1.44 -10.83
N GLY A 89 -19.03 1.21 -10.91
CA GLY A 89 -18.07 2.07 -11.61
C GLY A 89 -17.67 3.34 -10.82
N VAL A 90 -18.08 3.45 -9.55
CA VAL A 90 -17.71 4.56 -8.69
C VAL A 90 -16.27 4.37 -8.22
N ARG A 91 -15.45 5.41 -8.45
CA ARG A 91 -14.08 5.49 -7.95
C ARG A 91 -14.06 5.97 -6.51
N VAL A 92 -13.32 5.27 -5.66
CA VAL A 92 -13.09 5.63 -4.26
C VAL A 92 -11.60 5.54 -3.95
N VAL A 93 -11.09 6.55 -3.23
CA VAL A 93 -9.69 6.63 -2.83
C VAL A 93 -9.59 6.68 -1.32
N GLN A 94 -8.82 5.76 -0.75
CA GLN A 94 -8.45 5.74 0.67
C GLN A 94 -6.93 5.89 0.81
N LYS A 95 -6.51 6.60 1.85
CA LYS A 95 -5.10 6.89 2.11
C LYS A 95 -4.75 6.49 3.53
N GLU A 96 -3.65 5.79 3.66
CA GLU A 96 -3.04 5.42 4.93
C GLU A 96 -1.60 5.94 4.96
N THR A 97 -0.98 5.90 6.13
CA THR A 97 0.43 6.31 6.29
C THR A 97 1.23 5.25 7.04
N CYS A 98 2.51 5.18 6.71
CA CYS A 98 3.54 4.47 7.46
C CYS A 98 4.86 5.24 7.43
N VAL A 99 5.77 4.86 8.33
CA VAL A 99 7.13 5.40 8.41
C VAL A 99 8.10 4.29 8.04
N LEU A 100 9.01 4.59 7.11
CA LEU A 100 10.20 3.79 6.88
C LEU A 100 11.33 4.40 7.72
N SER A 101 11.93 3.61 8.60
CA SER A 101 13.06 4.00 9.45
C SER A 101 14.18 2.99 9.29
N LEU A 102 15.35 3.44 8.85
CA LEU A 102 16.60 2.65 8.81
C LEU A 102 17.54 3.06 9.93
#